data_AF-F4XNJ3-F1
#
_entry.id   AF-F4XNJ3-F1
#
_cell.length_a   1.000
_cell.length_b   1.000
_cell.length_c   1.000
_cell.angle_alpha   90.00
_cell.angle_beta   90.00
_cell.angle_gamma   90.00
#
_symmetry.space_group_name_H-M   'P 1'
#
loop_
_entity.id
_entity.type
_entity.pdbx_description
1 polymer ?
#
loop_
_entity_poly.entity_id
_entity_poly.type
_entity_poly.pdbx_seq_one_letter_code
_entity_poly.pdbx_strand_id
1 'polypeptide(L)'
;MKLNFVSLRQLVSGTLGHLRVLGVIVLASVLLSGCVKYDLGVRFDGEHHGKIVQQIKLGEQLTKLSDAEATEWLRSLESRAKQLQGKTQRLSDREIAIAIPFNNGKELVSKFEQFFNPVGHPEDARLAPESDSNPSFNSNLRLDQNNFLVVQRNHLSYDLDLRSLGVINSDNGKIVVTAGSLFDLQFSLETPWGAHSIEKSPNVISPKIYDDGHQLVWTLQPGQINHIEVAFWLPSFLGIGMIIIILVVLGGFYIKYKSFPWERTETNQPAIPSKVM
;
A
#
# COMPACT_ATOMS: atom_id res chain seq x y z
N MET A 1 -3.32 45.97 54.33
CA MET A 1 -2.36 45.44 53.35
C MET A 1 -3.16 45.01 52.12
N LYS A 2 -3.16 45.82 51.05
CA LYS A 2 -3.93 45.57 49.82
C LYS A 2 -3.16 44.57 48.96
N LEU A 3 -3.74 43.40 48.67
CA LEU A 3 -3.31 42.58 47.53
C LEU A 3 -4.46 42.48 46.52
N ASN A 4 -4.20 43.00 45.33
CA ASN A 4 -5.10 43.06 44.19
C ASN A 4 -5.42 41.66 43.65
N PHE A 5 -6.63 41.15 43.94
CA PHE A 5 -7.16 39.91 43.35
C PHE A 5 -7.68 40.07 41.91
N VAL A 6 -7.72 41.31 41.40
CA VAL A 6 -8.37 41.63 40.11
C VAL A 6 -7.47 41.32 38.91
N SER A 7 -6.13 41.39 39.03
CA SER A 7 -5.24 41.21 37.87
C SER A 7 -5.03 39.74 37.47
N LEU A 8 -5.31 38.77 38.37
CA LEU A 8 -5.08 37.35 38.08
C LEU A 8 -6.19 36.75 37.19
N ARG A 9 -7.44 37.22 37.33
CA ARG A 9 -8.56 36.74 36.50
C ARG A 9 -8.49 37.24 35.05
N GLN A 10 -8.01 38.46 34.82
CA GLN A 10 -7.85 39.01 33.47
C GLN A 10 -6.71 38.34 32.68
N LEU A 11 -5.67 37.86 33.36
CA LEU A 11 -4.57 37.13 32.72
C LEU A 11 -5.00 35.71 32.31
N VAL A 12 -5.86 35.06 33.09
CA VAL A 12 -6.35 33.68 32.84
C VAL A 12 -7.39 33.62 31.72
N SER A 13 -8.21 34.66 31.54
CA SER A 13 -9.21 34.68 30.46
C SER A 13 -8.61 34.94 29.07
N GLY A 14 -7.50 35.68 29.00
CA GLY A 14 -6.78 35.92 27.74
C GLY A 14 -6.04 34.68 27.23
N THR A 15 -5.37 33.95 28.13
CA THR A 15 -4.61 32.74 27.78
C THR A 15 -5.50 31.58 27.36
N LEU A 16 -6.70 31.43 27.93
CA LEU A 16 -7.64 30.37 27.57
C LEU A 16 -8.24 30.56 26.16
N GLY A 17 -8.44 31.80 25.72
CA GLY A 17 -8.89 32.12 24.36
C GLY A 17 -7.83 31.80 23.30
N HIS A 18 -6.57 32.18 23.57
CA HIS A 18 -5.45 31.83 22.70
C HIS A 18 -5.22 30.31 22.63
N LEU A 19 -5.40 29.58 23.73
CA LEU A 19 -5.26 28.11 23.73
C LEU A 19 -6.34 27.42 22.88
N ARG A 20 -7.57 27.95 22.86
CA ARG A 20 -8.66 27.44 22.01
C ARG A 20 -8.40 27.69 20.54
N VAL A 21 -7.92 28.90 20.18
CA VAL A 21 -7.56 29.22 18.79
C VAL A 21 -6.37 28.39 18.34
N LEU A 22 -5.35 28.21 19.19
CA LEU A 22 -4.20 27.37 18.90
C LEU A 22 -4.62 25.89 18.71
N GLY A 23 -5.53 25.39 19.54
CA GLY A 23 -6.10 24.04 19.39
C GLY A 23 -6.88 23.85 18.09
N VAL A 24 -7.66 24.85 17.65
CA VAL A 24 -8.36 24.81 16.36
C VAL A 24 -7.39 24.88 15.19
N ILE A 25 -6.32 25.68 15.28
CA ILE A 25 -5.29 25.76 14.25
C ILE A 25 -4.51 24.44 14.17
N VAL A 26 -4.12 23.85 15.30
CA VAL A 26 -3.43 22.55 15.34
C VAL A 26 -4.35 21.44 14.80
N LEU A 27 -5.62 21.41 15.21
CA LEU A 27 -6.60 20.45 14.70
C LEU A 27 -6.84 20.62 13.19
N ALA A 28 -6.94 21.86 12.71
CA ALA A 28 -7.05 22.15 11.29
C ALA A 28 -5.78 21.73 10.54
N SER A 29 -4.58 22.03 11.05
CA SER A 29 -3.32 21.59 10.45
C SER A 29 -3.21 20.07 10.37
N VAL A 30 -3.67 19.34 11.40
CA VAL A 30 -3.72 17.86 11.41
C VAL A 30 -4.76 17.32 10.41
N LEU A 31 -5.91 17.98 10.27
CA LEU A 31 -6.95 17.59 9.31
C LEU A 31 -6.60 17.96 7.86
N LEU A 32 -5.75 18.96 7.63
CA LEU A 32 -5.26 19.37 6.31
C LEU A 32 -3.96 18.67 5.88
N SER A 33 -3.23 18.02 6.79
CA SER A 33 -2.05 17.23 6.46
C SER A 33 -2.44 15.80 6.06
N GLY A 34 -2.89 15.59 4.83
CA GLY A 34 -3.12 14.22 4.36
C GLY A 34 -3.93 14.08 3.09
N CYS A 35 -3.41 14.56 1.96
CA CYS A 35 -3.86 14.13 0.64
C CYS A 35 -2.63 13.97 -0.26
N VAL A 36 -1.85 12.91 -0.03
CA VAL A 36 -0.85 12.49 -1.00
C VAL A 36 -1.64 11.96 -2.21
N LYS A 37 -1.59 12.71 -3.31
CA LYS A 37 -2.16 12.26 -4.60
C LYS A 37 -1.13 11.35 -5.23
N TYR A 38 -1.52 10.12 -5.52
CA TYR A 38 -0.67 9.12 -6.16
C TYR A 38 -1.41 8.55 -7.37
N ASP A 39 -0.65 8.33 -8.45
CA ASP A 39 -1.22 7.91 -9.73
C ASP A 39 -1.34 6.38 -9.82
N LEU A 40 -0.42 5.63 -9.22
CA LEU A 40 -0.46 4.17 -9.15
C LEU A 40 0.10 3.70 -7.80
N GLY A 41 -0.49 2.67 -7.21
CA GLY A 41 0.09 2.07 -6.02
C GLY A 41 -0.55 0.77 -5.59
N VAL A 42 0.08 0.14 -4.60
CA VAL A 42 -0.41 -1.05 -3.91
C VAL A 42 -0.53 -0.73 -2.43
N ARG A 43 -1.70 -0.99 -1.85
CA ARG A 43 -1.93 -0.86 -0.42
C ARG A 43 -2.20 -2.19 0.22
N PHE A 44 -1.42 -2.52 1.24
CA PHE A 44 -1.64 -3.66 2.11
C PHE A 44 -2.38 -3.20 3.37
N ASP A 45 -3.59 -3.71 3.60
CA ASP A 45 -4.33 -3.50 4.85
C ASP A 45 -4.03 -4.65 5.86
N GLY A 46 -3.56 -5.81 5.38
CA GLY A 46 -3.13 -6.97 6.17
C GLY A 46 -2.64 -8.13 5.30
N GLU A 47 -2.41 -9.31 5.90
CA GLU A 47 -1.94 -10.52 5.18
C GLU A 47 -2.90 -10.96 4.06
N HIS A 48 -4.20 -10.82 4.31
CA HIS A 48 -5.25 -11.29 3.40
C HIS A 48 -6.10 -10.18 2.77
N HIS A 49 -5.71 -8.92 2.94
CA HIS A 49 -6.48 -7.79 2.45
C HIS A 49 -5.55 -6.70 1.92
N GLY A 50 -5.78 -6.33 0.68
CA GLY A 50 -5.12 -5.17 0.08
C GLY A 50 -5.81 -4.75 -1.21
N LYS A 51 -5.33 -3.65 -1.79
CA LYS A 51 -5.90 -3.07 -3.01
C LYS A 51 -4.80 -2.54 -3.91
N ILE A 52 -4.94 -2.79 -5.21
CA ILE A 52 -4.23 -2.05 -6.25
C ILE A 52 -5.06 -0.78 -6.46
N VAL A 53 -4.43 0.38 -6.31
CA VAL A 53 -5.06 1.68 -6.44
C VAL A 53 -4.43 2.44 -7.60
N GLN A 54 -5.26 3.02 -8.45
CA GLN A 54 -4.77 3.83 -9.56
C GLN A 54 -5.68 5.03 -9.77
N GLN A 55 -5.10 6.22 -9.85
CA GLN A 55 -5.79 7.43 -10.23
C GLN A 55 -5.20 7.91 -11.56
N ILE A 56 -6.04 7.96 -12.58
CA ILE A 56 -5.63 8.37 -13.92
C ILE A 56 -6.30 9.70 -14.21
N LYS A 57 -5.49 10.72 -14.43
CA LYS A 57 -5.93 12.04 -14.85
C LYS A 57 -5.34 12.35 -16.22
N LEU A 58 -6.21 12.51 -17.23
CA LEU A 58 -5.79 12.96 -18.56
C LEU A 58 -5.48 14.47 -18.50
N GLY A 59 -4.22 14.79 -18.23
CA GLY A 59 -3.72 16.16 -18.25
C GLY A 59 -3.68 16.78 -19.65
N GLU A 60 -3.35 18.06 -19.72
CA GLU A 60 -3.21 18.83 -20.97
C GLU A 60 -2.14 18.26 -21.93
N GLN A 61 -1.24 17.42 -21.42
CA GLN A 61 -0.18 16.78 -22.20
C GLN A 61 -0.67 15.56 -23.00
N LEU A 62 -1.86 15.04 -22.68
CA LEU A 62 -2.56 13.98 -23.43
C LEU A 62 -3.55 14.55 -24.47
N THR A 63 -3.43 15.83 -24.81
CA THR A 63 -4.24 16.55 -25.84
C THR A 63 -4.11 16.00 -27.25
N LYS A 64 -3.15 15.09 -27.51
CA LYS A 64 -3.02 14.39 -28.79
C LYS A 64 -4.08 13.30 -28.99
N LEU A 65 -4.69 12.79 -27.91
CA LEU A 65 -5.82 11.88 -27.98
C LEU A 65 -7.10 12.69 -28.16
N SER A 66 -7.90 12.33 -29.16
CA SER A 66 -9.24 12.91 -29.30
C SER A 66 -10.09 12.56 -28.06
N ASP A 67 -11.10 13.39 -27.77
CA ASP A 67 -11.99 13.15 -26.61
C ASP A 67 -12.69 11.78 -26.68
N ALA A 68 -12.96 11.30 -27.90
CA ALA A 68 -13.53 9.98 -28.15
C ALA A 68 -12.55 8.84 -27.82
N GLU A 69 -11.29 8.94 -28.28
CA GLU A 69 -10.25 7.94 -27.99
C GLU A 69 -9.89 7.89 -26.50
N ALA A 70 -9.79 9.06 -25.86
CA ALA A 70 -9.54 9.15 -24.42
C ALA A 70 -10.67 8.51 -23.61
N THR A 71 -11.93 8.78 -23.98
CA THR A 71 -13.09 8.20 -23.31
C THR A 71 -13.13 6.68 -23.49
N GLU A 72 -12.86 6.18 -24.70
CA GLU A 72 -12.88 4.76 -24.98
C GLU A 72 -11.75 4.01 -24.25
N TRP A 73 -10.56 4.61 -24.20
CA TRP A 73 -9.46 4.09 -23.41
C TRP A 73 -9.81 3.99 -21.91
N LEU A 74 -10.39 5.05 -21.33
CA LEU A 74 -10.86 5.01 -19.93
C LEU A 74 -11.93 3.93 -19.72
N ARG A 75 -12.88 3.76 -20.65
CA ARG A 75 -13.88 2.68 -20.57
C ARG A 75 -13.23 1.29 -20.61
N SER A 76 -12.19 1.10 -21.41
CA SER A 76 -11.45 -0.16 -21.46
C SER A 76 -10.83 -0.49 -20.10
N LEU A 77 -10.27 0.50 -19.40
CA LEU A 77 -9.72 0.35 -18.05
C LEU A 77 -10.81 0.07 -17.01
N GLU A 78 -11.95 0.75 -17.11
CA GLU A 78 -13.10 0.47 -16.24
C GLU A 78 -13.62 -0.96 -16.41
N SER A 79 -13.69 -1.46 -17.66
CA SER A 79 -14.11 -2.82 -17.97
C SER A 79 -13.15 -3.86 -17.37
N ARG A 80 -11.84 -3.67 -17.57
CA ARG A 80 -10.80 -4.54 -16.99
C ARG A 80 -10.85 -4.54 -15.47
N ALA A 81 -10.98 -3.37 -14.85
CA ALA A 81 -11.12 -3.26 -13.40
C ALA A 81 -12.34 -4.06 -12.90
N LYS A 82 -13.48 -3.98 -13.58
CA LYS A 82 -14.70 -4.75 -13.22
C LYS A 82 -14.51 -6.26 -13.39
N GLN A 83 -13.84 -6.71 -14.45
CA GLN A 83 -13.50 -8.14 -14.64
C GLN A 83 -12.66 -8.68 -13.47
N LEU A 84 -11.76 -7.85 -12.94
CA LEU A 84 -10.91 -8.18 -11.79
C LEU A 84 -11.59 -7.94 -10.43
N GLN A 85 -12.93 -7.77 -10.41
CA GLN A 85 -13.74 -7.48 -9.22
C GLN A 85 -13.36 -6.15 -8.53
N GLY A 86 -12.75 -5.24 -9.28
CA GLY A 86 -12.41 -3.90 -8.86
C GLY A 86 -13.58 -2.94 -8.90
N LYS A 87 -13.43 -1.85 -8.15
CA LYS A 87 -14.34 -0.70 -8.14
C LYS A 87 -13.71 0.42 -8.94
N THR A 88 -14.53 1.12 -9.70
CA THR A 88 -14.13 2.34 -10.40
C THR A 88 -15.02 3.50 -9.98
N GLN A 89 -14.42 4.67 -9.87
CA GLN A 89 -15.11 5.92 -9.58
C GLN A 89 -14.66 6.95 -10.61
N ARG A 90 -15.62 7.41 -11.42
CA ARG A 90 -15.37 8.49 -12.38
C ARG A 90 -15.42 9.82 -11.64
N LEU A 91 -14.29 10.52 -11.59
CA LEU A 91 -14.16 11.83 -10.94
C LEU A 91 -14.48 12.96 -11.93
N SER A 92 -14.18 12.75 -13.21
CA SER A 92 -14.59 13.62 -14.33
C SER A 92 -14.56 12.83 -15.64
N ASP A 93 -14.88 13.47 -16.76
CA ASP A 93 -14.75 12.84 -18.10
C ASP A 93 -13.31 12.51 -18.48
N ARG A 94 -12.35 13.10 -17.76
CA ARG A 94 -10.91 12.94 -17.97
C ARG A 94 -10.20 12.37 -16.75
N GLU A 95 -10.94 11.88 -15.75
CA GLU A 95 -10.34 11.41 -14.50
C GLU A 95 -11.12 10.24 -13.92
N ILE A 96 -10.42 9.12 -13.71
CA ILE A 96 -10.97 7.92 -13.08
C ILE A 96 -10.07 7.45 -11.94
N ALA A 97 -10.69 6.96 -10.87
CA ALA A 97 -10.03 6.26 -9.78
C ALA A 97 -10.45 4.78 -9.83
N ILE A 98 -9.47 3.89 -9.73
CA ILE A 98 -9.63 2.44 -9.81
C ILE A 98 -9.09 1.85 -8.51
N ALA A 99 -9.83 0.90 -7.93
CA ALA A 99 -9.42 0.14 -6.77
C ALA A 99 -9.75 -1.35 -6.96
N ILE A 100 -8.73 -2.18 -7.17
CA ILE A 100 -8.88 -3.62 -7.40
C ILE A 100 -8.47 -4.36 -6.12
N PRO A 101 -9.39 -5.02 -5.39
CA PRO A 101 -9.06 -5.73 -4.18
C PRO A 101 -8.30 -7.03 -4.48
N PHE A 102 -7.43 -7.45 -3.58
CA PHE A 102 -6.79 -8.76 -3.59
C PHE A 102 -6.75 -9.34 -2.17
N ASN A 103 -6.74 -10.67 -2.07
CA ASN A 103 -6.80 -11.39 -0.80
C ASN A 103 -5.50 -12.09 -0.41
N ASN A 104 -4.48 -12.08 -1.28
CA ASN A 104 -3.16 -12.63 -0.99
C ASN A 104 -2.15 -12.14 -2.06
N GLY A 105 -0.88 -12.49 -1.83
CA GLY A 105 0.23 -12.11 -2.70
C GLY A 105 0.14 -12.65 -4.13
N LYS A 106 -0.28 -13.91 -4.31
CA LYS A 106 -0.48 -14.51 -5.64
C LYS A 106 -1.58 -13.81 -6.42
N GLU A 107 -2.69 -13.49 -5.75
CA GLU A 107 -3.81 -12.78 -6.36
C GLU A 107 -3.41 -11.35 -6.74
N LEU A 108 -2.62 -10.65 -5.90
CA LEU A 108 -2.04 -9.36 -6.25
C LEU A 108 -1.25 -9.44 -7.56
N VAL A 109 -0.26 -10.34 -7.64
CA VAL A 109 0.59 -10.51 -8.83
C VAL A 109 -0.26 -10.80 -10.06
N SER A 110 -1.17 -11.77 -9.95
CA SER A 110 -2.01 -12.20 -11.08
C SER A 110 -2.95 -11.08 -11.56
N LYS A 111 -3.62 -10.36 -10.65
CA LYS A 111 -4.51 -9.24 -11.02
C LYS A 111 -3.73 -8.06 -11.59
N PHE A 112 -2.53 -7.81 -11.07
CA PHE A 112 -1.66 -6.76 -11.57
C PHE A 112 -1.22 -7.07 -13.01
N GLU A 113 -0.76 -8.29 -13.28
CA GLU A 113 -0.40 -8.73 -14.63
C GLU A 113 -1.60 -8.68 -15.59
N GLN A 114 -2.77 -9.19 -15.20
CA GLN A 114 -3.98 -9.15 -16.05
C GLN A 114 -4.43 -7.72 -16.38
N PHE A 115 -4.28 -6.79 -15.43
CA PHE A 115 -4.68 -5.41 -15.62
C PHE A 115 -3.73 -4.63 -16.54
N PHE A 116 -2.41 -4.78 -16.36
CA PHE A 116 -1.39 -4.02 -17.10
C PHE A 116 -0.92 -4.72 -18.39
N ASN A 117 -1.05 -6.05 -18.51
CA ASN A 117 -0.61 -6.85 -19.66
C ASN A 117 -1.76 -7.67 -20.27
N PRO A 118 -2.80 -7.03 -20.87
CA PRO A 118 -4.00 -7.73 -21.34
C PRO A 118 -3.76 -8.65 -22.55
N VAL A 119 -2.64 -8.50 -23.27
CA VAL A 119 -2.35 -9.20 -24.54
C VAL A 119 -1.96 -10.68 -24.33
N GLY A 120 -1.85 -11.15 -23.09
CA GLY A 120 -1.44 -12.52 -22.74
C GLY A 120 -2.56 -13.56 -22.67
N HIS A 121 -3.84 -13.17 -22.71
CA HIS A 121 -4.98 -14.09 -22.54
C HIS A 121 -5.83 -14.17 -23.82
N PRO A 122 -6.01 -15.37 -24.43
CA PRO A 122 -6.70 -15.53 -25.72
C PRO A 122 -8.15 -15.02 -25.76
N GLU A 123 -8.82 -14.93 -24.61
CA GLU A 123 -10.22 -14.46 -24.53
C GLU A 123 -10.34 -12.93 -24.53
N ASP A 124 -9.33 -12.20 -24.07
CA ASP A 124 -9.34 -10.73 -23.98
C ASP A 124 -8.77 -10.03 -25.23
N ALA A 125 -8.11 -10.80 -26.11
CA ALA A 125 -7.66 -10.32 -27.43
C ALA A 125 -8.80 -9.82 -28.33
N ARG A 126 -10.06 -10.17 -28.01
CA ARG A 126 -11.26 -9.72 -28.75
C ARG A 126 -11.78 -8.35 -28.31
N LEU A 127 -11.30 -7.83 -27.18
CA LEU A 127 -11.72 -6.54 -26.61
C LEU A 127 -10.61 -5.49 -26.63
N ALA A 128 -9.39 -5.86 -27.04
CA ALA A 128 -8.35 -4.90 -27.37
C ALA A 128 -8.68 -4.30 -28.73
N PRO A 129 -8.96 -2.99 -28.86
CA PRO A 129 -9.06 -2.38 -30.17
C PRO A 129 -7.72 -2.58 -30.88
N GLU A 130 -7.77 -3.07 -32.13
CA GLU A 130 -6.64 -3.14 -33.08
C GLU A 130 -6.20 -1.72 -33.49
N SER A 131 -5.83 -0.92 -32.51
CA SER A 131 -5.30 0.41 -32.71
C SER A 131 -3.98 0.46 -31.97
N ASP A 132 -2.90 0.63 -32.72
CA ASP A 132 -1.51 0.91 -32.32
C ASP A 132 -1.34 2.14 -31.40
N SER A 133 -2.43 2.70 -30.86
CA SER A 133 -2.49 3.94 -30.09
C SER A 133 -2.60 3.76 -28.58
N ASN A 134 -2.79 2.53 -28.07
CA ASN A 134 -2.74 2.30 -26.63
C ASN A 134 -1.27 2.22 -26.18
N PRO A 135 -0.77 3.13 -25.33
CA PRO A 135 0.61 3.08 -24.88
C PRO A 135 0.83 1.79 -24.08
N SER A 136 1.57 0.86 -24.67
CA SER A 136 1.93 -0.40 -24.00
C SER A 136 3.12 -0.15 -23.08
N PHE A 137 2.89 -0.34 -21.79
CA PHE A 137 3.93 -0.35 -20.76
C PHE A 137 4.10 -1.79 -20.32
N ASN A 138 5.32 -2.32 -20.41
CA ASN A 138 5.60 -3.63 -19.88
C ASN A 138 5.84 -3.50 -18.37
N SER A 139 4.99 -4.16 -17.58
CA SER A 139 4.92 -4.02 -16.13
C SER A 139 5.00 -5.41 -15.51
N ASN A 140 6.02 -5.69 -14.72
CA ASN A 140 6.24 -7.00 -14.10
C ASN A 140 6.42 -6.84 -12.58
N LEU A 141 5.47 -7.39 -11.82
CA LEU A 141 5.44 -7.31 -10.37
C LEU A 141 5.58 -8.71 -9.77
N ARG A 142 6.52 -8.88 -8.85
CA ARG A 142 6.79 -10.15 -8.16
C ARG A 142 6.75 -9.94 -6.66
N LEU A 143 6.19 -10.92 -5.96
CA LEU A 143 6.09 -10.90 -4.51
C LEU A 143 6.51 -12.26 -3.93
N ASP A 144 7.61 -12.28 -3.19
CA ASP A 144 8.06 -13.42 -2.42
C ASP A 144 7.62 -13.28 -0.95
N GLN A 145 7.05 -14.34 -0.38
CA GLN A 145 6.44 -14.31 0.95
C GLN A 145 7.04 -15.40 1.85
N ASN A 146 7.47 -15.01 3.04
CA ASN A 146 7.99 -15.90 4.08
C ASN A 146 7.11 -15.79 5.32
N ASN A 147 6.38 -16.87 5.61
CA ASN A 147 5.39 -16.91 6.69
C ASN A 147 6.03 -17.37 8.00
N PHE A 148 5.89 -16.57 9.05
CA PHE A 148 6.18 -16.96 10.44
C PHE A 148 4.87 -17.06 11.22
N LEU A 149 4.95 -17.56 12.45
CA LEU A 149 3.75 -17.86 13.25
C LEU A 149 2.86 -16.64 13.49
N VAL A 150 3.44 -15.45 13.73
CA VAL A 150 2.71 -14.20 14.04
C VAL A 150 2.90 -13.10 13.01
N VAL A 151 3.84 -13.25 12.08
CA VAL A 151 4.25 -12.22 11.14
C VAL A 151 4.61 -12.84 9.80
N GLN A 152 4.48 -12.08 8.73
CA GLN A 152 4.88 -12.48 7.39
C GLN A 152 5.86 -11.45 6.84
N ARG A 153 7.03 -11.91 6.38
CA ARG A 153 7.97 -11.07 5.63
C ARG A 153 7.60 -11.14 4.15
N ASN A 154 7.48 -9.98 3.52
CA ASN A 154 7.21 -9.84 2.10
C ASN A 154 8.39 -9.15 1.43
N HIS A 155 8.71 -9.61 0.24
CA HIS A 155 9.71 -9.02 -0.63
C HIS A 155 9.07 -8.75 -1.99
N LEU A 156 8.86 -7.47 -2.29
CA LEU A 156 8.23 -7.00 -3.51
C LEU A 156 9.32 -6.49 -4.45
N SER A 157 9.35 -7.02 -5.67
CA SER A 157 10.14 -6.46 -6.77
C SER A 157 9.21 -6.05 -7.90
N TYR A 158 9.45 -4.87 -8.45
CA TYR A 158 8.64 -4.29 -9.50
C TYR A 158 9.53 -3.69 -10.58
N ASP A 159 9.38 -4.21 -11.79
CA ASP A 159 10.06 -3.76 -13.00
C ASP A 159 9.05 -3.07 -13.92
N LEU A 160 9.30 -1.82 -14.27
CA LEU A 160 8.48 -1.04 -15.19
C LEU A 160 9.32 -0.48 -16.33
N ASP A 161 9.05 -0.97 -17.54
CA ASP A 161 9.73 -0.49 -18.76
C ASP A 161 9.02 0.73 -19.34
N LEU A 162 9.59 1.91 -19.12
CA LEU A 162 9.09 3.18 -19.66
C LEU A 162 9.90 3.65 -20.87
N ARG A 163 10.73 2.80 -21.50
CA ARG A 163 11.55 3.20 -22.66
C ARG A 163 10.71 3.66 -23.84
N SER A 164 9.51 3.10 -24.03
CA SER A 164 8.56 3.52 -25.07
C SER A 164 8.09 4.98 -24.90
N LEU A 165 8.05 5.50 -23.68
CA LEU A 165 7.72 6.91 -23.41
C LEU A 165 8.85 7.89 -23.72
N GLY A 166 10.10 7.39 -23.81
CA GLY A 166 11.27 8.21 -24.14
C GLY A 166 11.34 8.64 -25.60
N VAL A 167 10.62 7.94 -26.49
CA VAL A 167 10.74 8.07 -27.95
C VAL A 167 9.36 8.31 -28.57
N ILE A 168 8.87 9.55 -28.50
CA ILE A 168 7.72 9.96 -29.30
C ILE A 168 8.26 10.45 -30.65
N ASN A 169 8.21 9.60 -31.66
CA ASN A 169 8.52 9.99 -33.04
C ASN A 169 7.55 11.08 -33.51
N SER A 170 8.08 12.20 -33.97
CA SER A 170 7.32 13.22 -34.68
C SER A 170 7.61 13.06 -36.18
N ASP A 171 6.55 12.88 -36.98
CA ASP A 171 6.56 12.62 -38.44
C ASP A 171 7.25 13.68 -39.32
N ASN A 172 7.89 14.70 -38.74
CA ASN A 172 8.45 15.83 -39.50
C ASN A 172 9.95 16.07 -39.26
N GLY A 173 10.74 15.02 -38.98
CA GLY A 173 12.21 15.09 -39.06
C GLY A 173 12.90 16.05 -38.07
N LYS A 174 12.17 16.55 -37.07
CA LYS A 174 12.70 17.42 -36.02
C LYS A 174 12.62 16.69 -34.69
N ILE A 175 13.74 16.12 -34.28
CA ILE A 175 13.92 15.43 -33.00
C ILE A 175 13.69 16.46 -31.89
N VAL A 176 12.54 16.41 -31.24
CA VAL A 176 12.27 17.16 -30.00
C VAL A 176 12.32 16.17 -28.85
N VAL A 177 13.51 16.05 -28.27
CA VAL A 177 13.72 15.35 -27.00
C VAL A 177 13.08 16.17 -25.89
N THR A 178 11.91 15.79 -25.39
CA THR A 178 11.47 16.17 -24.04
C THR A 178 10.44 15.17 -23.50
N ALA A 179 10.86 13.94 -23.21
CA ALA A 179 10.05 12.97 -22.45
C ALA A 179 10.10 13.17 -20.93
N GLY A 180 10.95 14.09 -20.43
CA GLY A 180 11.19 14.28 -19.00
C GLY A 180 10.11 15.04 -18.22
N SER A 181 9.01 15.49 -18.86
CA SER A 181 7.96 16.26 -18.18
C SER A 181 6.53 15.84 -18.51
N LEU A 182 6.34 14.80 -19.33
CA LEU A 182 5.02 14.42 -19.85
C LEU A 182 4.22 13.47 -18.93
N PHE A 183 4.91 12.87 -17.95
CA PHE A 183 4.36 11.83 -17.09
C PHE A 183 5.12 11.85 -15.76
N ASP A 184 4.63 12.58 -14.75
CA ASP A 184 5.09 12.44 -13.36
C ASP A 184 4.49 11.17 -12.78
N LEU A 185 4.97 10.00 -13.25
CA LEU A 185 4.44 8.72 -12.83
C LEU A 185 4.97 8.41 -11.43
N GLN A 186 4.07 8.32 -10.46
CA GLN A 186 4.41 7.97 -9.09
C GLN A 186 3.86 6.59 -8.77
N PHE A 187 4.73 5.71 -8.29
CA PHE A 187 4.35 4.44 -7.69
C PHE A 187 4.35 4.58 -6.17
N SER A 188 3.24 4.24 -5.51
CA SER A 188 3.14 4.21 -4.05
C SER A 188 2.97 2.80 -3.51
N LEU A 189 3.62 2.51 -2.39
CA LEU A 189 3.42 1.31 -1.59
C LEU A 189 3.02 1.73 -0.18
N GLU A 190 1.86 1.29 0.24
CA GLU A 190 1.35 1.51 1.60
C GLU A 190 1.32 0.19 2.36
N THR A 191 1.93 0.17 3.55
CA THR A 191 2.02 -1.02 4.40
C THR A 191 1.69 -0.67 5.86
N PRO A 192 1.11 -1.61 6.63
CA PRO A 192 0.60 -1.32 7.97
C PRO A 192 1.68 -1.24 9.05
N TRP A 193 2.87 -1.82 8.84
CA TRP A 193 3.99 -1.85 9.81
C TRP A 193 5.28 -1.25 9.24
N GLY A 194 5.15 -0.43 8.20
CA GLY A 194 6.27 0.19 7.51
C GLY A 194 7.00 -0.71 6.51
N ALA A 195 7.77 -0.09 5.62
CA ALA A 195 8.57 -0.78 4.62
C ALA A 195 9.95 -0.13 4.45
N HIS A 196 10.91 -0.93 3.99
CA HIS A 196 12.27 -0.45 3.69
C HIS A 196 12.65 -0.80 2.25
N SER A 197 13.18 0.19 1.53
CA SER A 197 13.70 0.02 0.18
C SER A 197 15.04 -0.71 0.19
N ILE A 198 15.24 -1.62 -0.75
CA ILE A 198 16.50 -2.35 -0.93
C ILE A 198 17.25 -1.73 -2.12
N GLU A 199 18.30 -0.97 -1.85
CA GLU A 199 19.09 -0.28 -2.88
C GLU A 199 20.29 -1.12 -3.33
N LYS A 200 20.05 -2.32 -3.87
CA LYS A 200 21.13 -3.25 -4.27
C LYS A 200 21.36 -3.36 -5.78
N SER A 201 20.50 -2.76 -6.61
CA SER A 201 20.56 -2.87 -8.07
C SER A 201 20.97 -1.54 -8.73
N PRO A 202 21.70 -1.56 -9.86
CA PRO A 202 22.24 -0.36 -10.52
C PRO A 202 21.19 0.62 -11.06
N ASN A 203 19.90 0.25 -11.12
CA ASN A 203 18.80 1.10 -11.58
C ASN A 203 17.73 1.36 -10.50
N VAL A 204 18.10 1.29 -9.22
CA VAL A 204 17.18 1.53 -8.11
C VAL A 204 16.91 3.02 -7.91
N ILE A 205 15.64 3.36 -7.78
CA ILE A 205 15.17 4.70 -7.42
C ILE A 205 14.92 4.74 -5.92
N SER A 206 15.42 5.77 -5.24
CA SER A 206 15.16 5.97 -3.81
C SER A 206 13.75 6.53 -3.59
N PRO A 207 12.94 5.93 -2.69
CA PRO A 207 11.61 6.44 -2.39
C PRO A 207 11.66 7.68 -1.50
N LYS A 208 10.64 8.52 -1.64
CA LYS A 208 10.24 9.43 -0.57
C LYS A 208 9.42 8.64 0.45
N ILE A 209 9.84 8.69 1.70
CA ILE A 209 9.18 8.00 2.80
C ILE A 209 8.26 8.99 3.52
N TYR A 210 7.00 8.62 3.63
CA TYR A 210 5.97 9.35 4.35
C TYR A 210 5.44 8.50 5.51
N ASP A 211 4.74 9.16 6.43
CA ASP A 211 4.00 8.54 7.52
C ASP A 211 4.84 7.53 8.32
N ASP A 212 6.05 7.95 8.73
CA ASP A 212 7.00 7.15 9.52
C ASP A 212 7.33 5.76 8.92
N GLY A 213 7.36 5.66 7.59
CA GLY A 213 7.71 4.41 6.89
C GLY A 213 6.53 3.63 6.35
N HIS A 214 5.29 4.02 6.66
CA HIS A 214 4.08 3.31 6.22
C HIS A 214 3.71 3.57 4.76
N GLN A 215 4.24 4.64 4.17
CA GLN A 215 4.02 4.97 2.78
C GLN A 215 5.34 5.30 2.09
N LEU A 216 5.65 4.54 1.04
CA LEU A 216 6.84 4.76 0.21
C LEU A 216 6.37 5.18 -1.18
N VAL A 217 6.94 6.27 -1.70
CA VAL A 217 6.58 6.81 -3.03
C VAL A 217 7.82 6.95 -3.89
N TRP A 218 7.81 6.28 -5.04
CA TRP A 218 8.86 6.36 -6.05
C TRP A 218 8.39 7.22 -7.22
N THR A 219 9.21 8.21 -7.59
CA THR A 219 9.03 8.96 -8.84
C THR A 219 9.70 8.20 -9.98
N LEU A 220 8.90 7.68 -10.90
CA LEU A 220 9.35 6.88 -12.02
C LEU A 220 9.96 7.78 -13.12
N GLN A 221 11.07 7.34 -13.70
CA GLN A 221 11.78 8.04 -14.76
C GLN A 221 11.32 7.54 -16.14
N PRO A 222 10.73 8.41 -16.98
CA PRO A 222 10.41 8.08 -18.35
C PRO A 222 11.66 7.75 -19.19
N GLY A 223 11.53 6.88 -20.19
CA GLY A 223 12.62 6.55 -21.12
C GLY A 223 13.62 5.51 -20.59
N GLN A 224 13.42 4.97 -19.39
CA GLN A 224 14.28 3.97 -18.76
C GLN A 224 13.47 2.83 -18.15
N ILE A 225 14.15 1.74 -17.78
CA ILE A 225 13.57 0.65 -16.98
C ILE A 225 13.68 1.06 -15.51
N ASN A 226 12.55 1.15 -14.83
CA ASN A 226 12.48 1.51 -13.42
C ASN A 226 12.43 0.22 -12.60
N HIS A 227 13.37 0.05 -11.67
CA HIS A 227 13.42 -1.10 -10.78
C HIS A 227 13.16 -0.65 -9.34
N ILE A 228 12.16 -1.27 -8.70
CA ILE A 228 11.77 -1.00 -7.32
C ILE A 228 11.83 -2.32 -6.55
N GLU A 229 12.56 -2.33 -5.43
CA GLU A 229 12.73 -3.50 -4.58
C GLU A 229 12.52 -3.12 -3.12
N VAL A 230 11.58 -3.81 -2.44
CA VAL A 230 11.11 -3.42 -1.12
C VAL A 230 10.86 -4.64 -0.25
N ALA A 231 11.29 -4.58 1.01
CA ALA A 231 10.91 -5.55 2.02
C ALA A 231 10.06 -4.92 3.13
N PHE A 232 9.02 -5.63 3.53
CA PHE A 232 8.12 -5.20 4.60
C PHE A 232 7.54 -6.39 5.37
N TRP A 233 7.03 -6.11 6.57
CA TRP A 233 6.41 -7.10 7.44
C TRP A 233 4.90 -6.85 7.53
N LEU A 234 4.13 -7.93 7.59
CA LEU A 234 2.69 -7.89 7.86
C LEU A 234 2.36 -8.71 9.11
N PRO A 235 1.45 -8.24 9.99
CA PRO A 235 0.94 -9.05 11.08
C PRO A 235 0.08 -10.20 10.56
N SER A 236 0.25 -11.38 11.16
CA SER A 236 -0.68 -12.50 10.99
C SER A 236 -1.66 -12.55 12.15
N PHE A 237 -2.90 -12.11 11.90
CA PHE A 237 -3.97 -12.11 12.91
C PHE A 237 -4.31 -13.52 13.40
N LEU A 238 -4.13 -14.54 12.56
CA LEU A 238 -4.35 -15.93 12.93
C LEU A 238 -3.35 -16.39 14.01
N GLY A 239 -2.08 -16.03 13.83
CA GLY A 239 -1.02 -16.28 14.81
C GLY A 239 -1.25 -15.61 16.14
N ILE A 240 -1.60 -14.32 16.08
CA ILE A 240 -1.90 -13.52 17.28
C ILE A 240 -3.12 -14.11 18.02
N GLY A 241 -4.17 -14.48 17.29
CA GLY A 241 -5.35 -15.14 17.86
C GLY A 241 -5.01 -16.45 18.56
N MET A 242 -4.13 -17.27 17.98
CA MET A 242 -3.66 -18.51 18.60
C MET A 242 -2.93 -18.25 19.92
N ILE A 243 -2.04 -17.26 19.98
CA ILE A 243 -1.34 -16.89 21.22
C ILE A 243 -2.34 -16.45 22.30
N ILE A 244 -3.34 -15.63 21.94
CA ILE A 244 -4.38 -15.18 22.88
C ILE A 244 -5.16 -16.38 23.45
N ILE A 245 -5.56 -17.33 22.60
CA ILE A 245 -6.27 -18.54 23.04
C ILE A 245 -5.40 -19.34 24.02
N ILE A 246 -4.12 -19.55 23.70
CA ILE A 246 -3.19 -20.24 24.60
C ILE A 246 -3.07 -19.51 25.94
N LEU A 247 -2.94 -18.18 25.94
CA LEU A 247 -2.85 -17.39 27.17
C LEU A 247 -4.13 -17.48 28.00
N VAL A 248 -5.31 -17.46 27.37
CA VAL A 248 -6.60 -17.62 28.05
C VAL A 248 -6.73 -19.01 28.66
N VAL A 249 -6.35 -20.07 27.93
CA VAL A 249 -6.39 -21.44 28.43
C VAL A 249 -5.41 -21.64 29.59
N LEU A 250 -4.17 -21.17 29.46
CA LEU A 250 -3.17 -21.24 30.52
C LEU A 250 -3.54 -20.40 31.73
N GLY A 251 -4.07 -19.19 31.52
CA GLY A 251 -4.58 -18.33 32.57
C GLY A 251 -5.74 -18.97 33.32
N GLY A 252 -6.71 -19.55 32.60
CA GLY A 252 -7.81 -20.30 33.19
C GLY A 252 -7.34 -21.53 33.97
N PHE A 253 -6.35 -22.25 33.45
CA PHE A 253 -5.73 -23.39 34.13
C PHE A 253 -5.03 -22.94 35.42
N TYR A 254 -4.23 -21.88 35.37
CA TYR A 254 -3.52 -21.33 36.53
C TYR A 254 -4.48 -20.83 37.60
N ILE A 255 -5.58 -20.15 37.23
CA ILE A 255 -6.60 -19.71 38.18
C ILE A 255 -7.28 -20.91 38.87
N LYS A 256 -7.57 -21.98 38.11
CA LYS A 256 -8.27 -23.16 38.62
C LYS A 256 -7.38 -24.06 39.48
N TYR A 257 -6.16 -24.33 39.03
CA TYR A 257 -5.28 -25.34 39.61
C TYR A 257 -4.12 -24.74 40.42
N LYS A 258 -3.87 -23.42 40.32
CA LYS A 258 -2.73 -22.70 40.90
C LYS A 258 -1.35 -23.25 40.53
N SER A 259 -1.30 -24.15 39.55
CA SER A 259 -0.11 -24.72 38.94
C SER A 259 -0.23 -24.62 37.43
N PHE A 260 0.89 -24.77 36.74
CA PHE A 260 0.88 -24.95 35.28
C PHE A 260 0.71 -26.42 34.91
N PRO A 261 0.16 -26.74 33.73
CA PRO A 261 -0.15 -28.12 33.33
C PRO A 261 1.09 -29.01 33.16
N TRP A 262 2.29 -28.42 33.14
CA TRP A 262 3.57 -29.11 33.00
C TRP A 262 4.32 -29.31 34.33
N GLU A 263 3.81 -28.77 35.45
CA GLU A 263 4.37 -29.07 36.76
C GLU A 263 4.05 -30.53 37.10
N ARG A 264 5.09 -31.37 37.15
CA ARG A 264 4.93 -32.79 37.48
C ARG A 264 4.45 -32.89 38.92
N THR A 265 3.23 -33.38 39.13
CA THR A 265 2.78 -33.79 40.46
C THR A 265 3.68 -34.96 40.88
N GLU A 266 4.62 -34.74 41.80
CA GLU A 266 5.34 -35.85 42.42
C GLU A 266 4.32 -36.69 43.18
N THR A 267 3.95 -37.83 42.59
CA THR A 267 3.15 -38.85 43.24
C THR A 267 3.98 -39.37 44.42
N ASN A 268 3.67 -38.90 45.63
CA ASN A 268 4.20 -39.48 46.86
C ASN A 268 3.83 -40.97 46.89
N GLN A 269 4.79 -41.80 46.50
CA GLN A 269 4.67 -43.25 46.55
C GLN A 269 4.76 -43.66 48.02
N PRO A 270 3.70 -44.24 48.62
CA PRO A 270 3.77 -44.61 50.03
C PRO A 270 4.84 -45.69 50.20
N ALA A 271 5.83 -45.42 51.05
CA ALA A 271 6.88 -46.36 51.39
C ALA A 271 6.25 -47.64 51.93
N ILE A 272 6.47 -48.76 51.23
CA ILE A 272 6.11 -50.09 51.72
C ILE A 272 7.05 -50.38 52.90
N PRO A 273 6.55 -50.59 54.13
CA PRO A 273 7.42 -50.96 55.23
C PRO A 273 8.00 -52.34 54.94
N SER A 274 9.32 -52.39 54.79
CA SER A 274 10.12 -53.61 54.85
C SER A 274 9.78 -54.35 56.14
N LYS A 275 9.00 -55.42 56.02
CA LYS A 275 8.73 -56.32 57.12
C LYS A 275 9.91 -57.27 57.21
N VAL A 276 10.67 -57.09 58.29
CA VAL A 276 11.73 -57.98 58.77
C VAL A 276 11.25 -59.42 58.73
N MET A 277 11.98 -60.28 58.01
CA MET A 277 12.18 -61.68 58.34
C MET A 277 13.48 -62.20 57.73
#